data_AF-A0A521K5Q2-F1
#
_entry.id   AF-A0A521K5Q2-F1
#
_cell.length_a   1.000
_cell.length_b   1.000
_cell.length_c   1.000
_cell.angle_alpha   90.00
_cell.angle_beta   90.00
_cell.angle_gamma   90.00
#
_symmetry.space_group_name_H-M   'P 1'
#
loop_
_entity.id
_entity.type
_entity.pdbx_description
1 polymer ?
#
loop_
_entity_poly.entity_id
_entity_poly.type
_entity_poly.pdbx_seq_one_letter_code
_entity_poly.pdbx_strand_id
1 'polypeptide(L)'
;DAVADVLERLRPGDFYRPAHQNIYDAILDLYGRGEPADAVTVAAELDRRGLLKRIGGAPYLHTLISTVPTAANAGFYAGIVAEKATLRRLVEAGTRVVQYGYAGTEGADVADLVDRAQAEIYDVTQTRSSEDFTVLEELLQPTMDEIDAIASQGGISRGIPTGFTELDEITNGLHPGQMIIVAARPGVGKALALDTPLPTPGGWTTMGDVSVGDELIDANGQPTRVVAATPVMEERPCYEIDLSDGTTIVADASHQWPTGRGIVTTATLRPGADRLEPALTAGGLAVLTRPVTITDVRRVESVPVRCVEVDNPAHLYLAGRSMVPTHNSTIGLDFMRSCSIKHQQASVIFSLEMSKTEIVMRLLSAEAKIKL
;
A
#
# COMPACT_ATOMS: atom_id res chain seq x y z
N ASP A 1 39.90 -3.45 8.17
CA ASP A 1 38.95 -4.18 9.05
C ASP A 1 38.19 -3.23 9.96
N ALA A 2 38.82 -2.60 10.96
CA ALA A 2 38.10 -1.72 11.90
C ALA A 2 37.31 -0.55 11.24
N VAL A 3 37.77 -0.01 10.10
CA VAL A 3 37.05 1.03 9.36
C VAL A 3 35.72 0.49 8.78
N ALA A 4 35.71 -0.75 8.28
CA ALA A 4 34.50 -1.37 7.72
C ALA A 4 33.44 -1.59 8.81
N ASP A 5 33.84 -2.09 9.98
CA ASP A 5 32.94 -2.31 11.13
C ASP A 5 32.27 -1.01 11.65
N VAL A 6 32.93 0.13 11.42
CA VAL A 6 32.46 1.46 11.86
C VAL A 6 31.65 2.15 10.76
N LEU A 7 32.00 1.94 9.49
CA LEU A 7 31.32 2.48 8.30
C LEU A 7 29.82 2.19 8.33
N GLU A 8 29.45 0.95 8.67
CA GLU A 8 28.04 0.52 8.75
C GLU A 8 27.24 1.24 9.85
N ARG A 9 27.93 1.85 10.83
CA ARG A 9 27.31 2.36 12.06
C ARG A 9 27.35 3.88 12.19
N LEU A 10 28.31 4.55 11.56
CA LEU A 10 28.56 5.99 11.74
C LEU A 10 28.71 6.72 10.40
N ARG A 11 28.09 7.90 10.34
CA ARG A 11 28.33 8.92 9.31
C ARG A 11 29.20 10.03 9.88
N PRO A 12 29.90 10.83 9.03
CA PRO A 12 30.68 11.98 9.50
C PRO A 12 29.90 12.92 10.41
N GLY A 13 28.62 13.19 10.11
CA GLY A 13 27.76 14.05 10.93
C GLY A 13 27.43 13.52 12.33
N ASP A 14 27.65 12.24 12.62
CA ASP A 14 27.37 11.65 13.94
C ASP A 14 28.41 12.06 14.99
N PHE A 15 29.57 12.60 14.58
CA PHE A 15 30.55 13.14 15.53
C PHE A 15 30.14 14.53 16.02
N TYR A 16 30.19 14.75 17.34
CA TYR A 16 29.84 16.05 17.93
C TYR A 16 30.84 17.16 17.58
N ARG A 17 32.14 16.83 17.50
CA ARG A 17 33.19 17.81 17.20
C ARG A 17 33.44 17.89 15.70
N PRO A 18 33.36 19.07 15.06
CA PRO A 18 33.66 19.23 13.63
C PRO A 18 35.04 18.70 13.22
N ALA A 19 36.03 18.77 14.12
CA ALA A 19 37.35 18.19 13.87
C ALA A 19 37.28 16.68 13.62
N HIS A 20 36.47 15.95 14.40
CA HIS A 20 36.29 14.50 14.25
C HIS A 20 35.47 14.15 13.02
N GLN A 21 34.48 14.99 12.65
CA GLN A 21 33.73 14.84 11.41
C GLN A 21 34.67 14.87 10.20
N ASN A 22 35.54 15.90 10.13
CA ASN A 22 36.51 16.07 9.04
C ASN A 22 37.53 14.94 8.99
N ILE A 23 38.02 14.47 10.15
CA ILE A 23 38.97 13.34 10.21
C ILE A 23 38.31 12.07 9.69
N TYR A 24 37.09 11.77 10.14
CA TYR A 24 36.38 10.57 9.72
C TYR A 24 36.05 10.62 8.22
N ASP A 25 35.60 11.76 7.71
CA ASP A 25 35.35 11.96 6.27
C ASP A 25 36.61 11.74 5.41
N ALA A 26 37.77 12.22 5.86
CA ALA A 26 39.05 11.95 5.17
C ALA A 26 39.42 10.46 5.21
N ILE A 27 39.14 9.75 6.31
CA ILE A 27 39.34 8.30 6.41
C ILE A 27 38.43 7.55 5.43
N LEU A 28 37.17 7.96 5.30
CA LEU A 28 36.22 7.33 4.36
C LEU A 28 36.63 7.53 2.90
N ASP A 29 37.11 8.72 2.53
CA ASP A 29 37.58 8.99 1.17
C ASP A 29 38.82 8.15 0.82
N LEU A 30 39.80 8.08 1.72
CA LEU A 30 40.96 7.20 1.55
C LEU A 30 40.55 5.74 1.39
N TYR A 31 39.65 5.26 2.26
CA TYR A 31 39.14 3.90 2.23
C TYR A 31 38.38 3.61 0.92
N GLY A 32 37.55 4.54 0.44
CA GLY A 32 36.82 4.41 -0.83
C GLY A 32 37.72 4.38 -2.07
N ARG A 33 38.90 5.01 -2.01
CA ARG A 33 39.93 4.91 -3.06
C ARG A 33 40.82 3.66 -2.94
N GLY A 34 40.63 2.83 -1.92
CA GLY A 34 41.51 1.70 -1.62
C GLY A 34 42.88 2.10 -1.09
N GLU A 35 43.05 3.34 -0.64
CA GLU A 35 44.28 3.84 -0.03
C GLU A 35 44.30 3.49 1.48
N PRO A 36 45.45 3.11 2.06
CA PRO A 36 45.53 2.82 3.48
C PRO A 36 45.28 4.10 4.31
N ALA A 37 44.36 4.01 5.28
CA ALA A 37 44.06 5.12 6.19
C ALA A 37 44.92 5.05 7.46
N ASP A 38 46.12 5.65 7.39
CA ASP A 38 47.04 5.82 8.52
C ASP A 38 47.24 7.31 8.88
N ALA A 39 48.01 7.59 9.95
CA ALA A 39 48.20 8.96 10.42
C ALA A 39 48.82 9.90 9.36
N VAL A 40 49.66 9.37 8.47
CA VAL A 40 50.41 10.15 7.48
C VAL A 40 49.51 10.47 6.28
N THR A 41 48.84 9.45 5.75
CA THR A 41 47.89 9.55 4.64
C THR A 41 46.69 10.43 5.00
N VAL A 42 46.12 10.26 6.20
CA VAL A 42 45.02 11.11 6.71
C VAL A 42 45.50 12.55 6.89
N ALA A 43 46.71 12.78 7.42
CA ALA A 43 47.27 14.13 7.54
C ALA A 43 47.45 14.80 6.16
N ALA A 44 47.97 14.06 5.18
CA ALA A 44 48.17 14.55 3.82
C ALA A 44 46.84 14.89 3.13
N GLU A 45 45.82 14.05 3.29
CA GLU A 45 44.48 14.30 2.75
C GLU A 45 43.83 15.53 3.42
N LEU A 46 43.93 15.65 4.75
CA LEU A 46 43.43 16.82 5.48
C LEU A 46 44.17 18.11 5.12
N ASP A 47 45.47 18.05 4.82
CA ASP A 47 46.27 19.21 4.39
C ASP A 47 45.88 19.64 2.97
N ARG A 48 45.71 18.67 2.05
CA ARG A 48 45.20 18.88 0.70
C ARG A 48 43.85 19.59 0.70
N ARG A 49 42.97 19.25 1.65
CA ARG A 49 41.66 19.89 1.86
C ARG A 49 41.73 21.23 2.62
N GLY A 50 42.90 21.65 3.09
CA GLY A 50 43.07 22.87 3.91
C GLY A 50 42.45 22.77 5.30
N LEU A 51 42.16 21.56 5.79
CA LEU A 51 41.49 21.30 7.07
C LEU A 51 42.46 20.91 8.19
N LEU A 52 43.71 20.54 7.87
CA LEU A 52 44.70 20.04 8.84
C LEU A 52 44.90 21.00 10.03
N LYS A 53 44.98 22.31 9.78
CA LYS A 53 45.09 23.31 10.86
C LYS A 53 43.83 23.40 11.73
N ARG A 54 42.64 23.20 11.14
CA ARG A 54 41.35 23.28 11.85
C ARG A 54 41.13 22.12 12.81
N ILE A 55 41.76 20.97 12.56
CA ILE A 55 41.67 19.81 13.45
C ILE A 55 42.70 19.81 14.59
N GLY A 56 43.63 20.78 14.62
CA GLY A 56 44.72 20.84 15.60
C GLY A 56 46.09 20.37 15.08
N GLY A 57 46.22 20.12 13.77
CA GLY A 57 47.47 19.72 13.12
C GLY A 57 47.78 18.22 13.21
N ALA A 58 48.84 17.80 12.54
CA ALA A 58 49.29 16.39 12.52
C ALA A 58 49.51 15.79 13.93
N PRO A 59 50.01 16.52 14.95
CA PRO A 59 50.16 15.97 16.30
C PRO A 59 48.84 15.50 16.92
N TYR A 60 47.70 16.11 16.56
CA TYR A 60 46.41 15.72 17.10
C TYR A 60 46.01 14.29 16.69
N LEU A 61 46.35 13.87 15.46
CA LEU A 61 46.10 12.51 14.99
C LEU A 61 46.89 11.48 15.81
N HIS A 62 48.15 11.77 16.16
CA HIS A 62 48.94 10.91 17.02
C HIS A 62 48.36 10.79 18.43
N THR A 63 47.87 11.90 19.00
CA THR A 63 47.18 11.88 20.29
C THR A 63 45.93 10.98 20.26
N LEU A 64 45.13 11.03 19.18
CA LEU A 64 43.96 10.16 19.03
C LEU A 64 44.36 8.68 19.01
N ILE A 65 45.43 8.34 18.29
CA ILE A 65 45.97 6.97 18.24
C ILE A 65 46.41 6.51 19.64
N SER A 66 47.08 7.37 20.40
CA SER A 66 47.53 7.04 21.77
C SER A 66 46.40 6.93 22.79
N THR A 67 45.20 7.42 22.49
CA THR A 67 44.05 7.41 23.42
C THR A 67 43.27 6.10 23.36
N VAL A 68 43.39 5.32 22.28
CA VAL A 68 42.61 4.10 22.07
C VAL A 68 43.39 2.88 22.60
N PRO A 69 42.84 2.11 23.57
CA PRO A 69 43.52 0.94 24.12
C PRO A 69 43.68 -0.22 23.12
N THR A 70 42.70 -0.42 22.23
CA THR A 70 42.72 -1.46 21.20
C THR A 70 41.77 -1.13 20.06
N ALA A 71 42.18 -1.40 18.82
CA ALA A 71 41.35 -1.25 17.63
C ALA A 71 40.20 -2.27 17.57
N ALA A 72 40.29 -3.39 18.30
CA ALA A 72 39.26 -4.43 18.32
C ALA A 72 37.90 -3.94 18.88
N ASN A 73 37.91 -2.87 19.70
CA ASN A 73 36.71 -2.30 20.28
C ASN A 73 36.08 -1.17 19.43
N ALA A 74 36.58 -0.94 18.21
CA ALA A 74 36.11 0.15 17.36
C ALA A 74 34.58 0.12 17.13
N GLY A 75 34.02 -1.06 16.83
CA GLY A 75 32.57 -1.23 16.66
C GLY A 75 31.76 -0.91 17.93
N PHE A 76 32.27 -1.23 19.11
CA PHE A 76 31.63 -0.88 20.39
C PHE A 76 31.62 0.63 20.63
N TYR A 77 32.76 1.30 20.41
CA TYR A 77 32.83 2.76 20.53
C TYR A 77 31.97 3.48 19.49
N ALA A 78 31.88 2.93 18.27
CA ALA A 78 30.99 3.44 17.25
C ALA A 78 29.52 3.40 17.69
N GLY A 79 29.09 2.31 18.36
CA GLY A 79 27.76 2.21 18.97
C GLY A 79 27.46 3.33 19.97
N ILE A 80 28.43 3.66 20.83
CA ILE A 80 28.30 4.76 21.81
C ILE A 80 28.11 6.10 21.10
N VAL A 81 28.92 6.39 20.08
CA VAL A 81 28.81 7.64 19.31
C VAL A 81 27.47 7.73 18.58
N ALA A 82 27.03 6.63 17.96
CA ALA A 82 25.76 6.55 17.26
C ALA A 82 24.58 6.81 18.20
N GLU A 83 24.56 6.19 19.38
CA GLU A 83 23.52 6.43 20.39
C GLU A 83 23.45 7.92 20.78
N LYS A 84 24.61 8.55 21.03
CA LYS A 84 24.65 9.98 21.36
C LYS A 84 24.28 10.86 20.18
N ALA A 85 24.56 10.46 18.95
CA ALA A 85 24.13 11.19 17.75
C ALA A 85 22.61 11.15 17.58
N THR A 86 21.98 9.99 17.77
CA THR A 86 20.51 9.84 17.76
C THR A 86 19.86 10.72 18.81
N LEU A 87 20.39 10.75 20.04
CA LEU A 87 19.87 11.62 21.10
C LEU A 87 19.97 13.11 20.74
N ARG A 88 21.05 13.55 20.08
CA ARG A 88 21.17 14.95 19.62
C ARG A 88 20.16 15.26 18.52
N ARG A 89 20.00 14.39 17.54
CA ARG A 89 18.99 14.54 16.48
C ARG A 89 17.57 14.63 17.04
N LEU A 90 17.25 13.84 18.06
CA LEU A 90 15.96 13.92 18.76
C LEU A 90 15.74 15.30 19.42
N VAL A 91 16.76 15.85 20.07
CA VAL A 91 16.68 17.19 20.69
C VAL A 91 16.49 18.27 19.61
N GLU A 92 17.21 18.18 18.50
CA GLU A 92 17.08 19.10 17.37
C GLU A 92 15.68 19.03 16.73
N ALA A 93 15.16 17.83 16.47
CA ALA A 93 13.82 17.62 15.95
C ALA A 93 12.76 18.18 16.92
N GLY A 94 12.88 17.89 18.22
CA GLY A 94 12.00 18.47 19.24
C GLY A 94 12.02 20.00 19.26
N THR A 95 13.20 20.60 19.06
CA THR A 95 13.34 22.06 18.97
C THR A 95 12.65 22.62 17.73
N ARG A 96 12.75 21.96 16.57
CA ARG A 96 12.05 22.36 15.33
C ARG A 96 10.53 22.24 15.49
N VAL A 97 10.03 21.17 16.11
CA VAL A 97 8.60 21.00 16.40
C VAL A 97 8.08 22.14 17.30
N VAL A 98 8.84 22.56 18.30
CA VAL A 98 8.48 23.72 19.14
C VAL A 98 8.42 25.00 18.31
N GLN A 99 9.37 25.21 17.39
CA GLN A 99 9.36 26.38 16.50
C GLN A 99 8.14 26.41 15.58
N TYR A 100 7.72 25.25 15.05
CA TYR A 100 6.49 25.11 14.26
C TYR A 100 5.26 25.56 15.06
N GLY A 101 5.16 25.15 16.34
CA GLY A 101 4.07 25.55 17.21
C GLY A 101 3.93 27.07 17.39
N TYR A 102 5.04 27.82 17.40
CA TYR A 102 5.02 29.29 17.46
C TYR A 102 4.70 29.92 16.10
N ALA A 103 5.16 29.32 14.99
CA ALA A 103 4.96 29.83 13.63
C ALA A 103 3.52 29.68 13.11
N GLY A 104 2.74 28.73 13.67
CA GLY A 104 1.32 28.51 13.33
C GLY A 104 0.35 29.64 13.71
N THR A 105 0.86 30.78 14.19
CA THR A 105 0.04 31.97 14.50
C THR A 105 -0.24 32.86 13.27
N GLU A 106 0.41 32.62 12.12
CA GLU A 106 0.27 33.41 10.88
C GLU A 106 -0.40 32.64 9.72
N GLY A 107 -1.62 32.12 9.93
CA GLY A 107 -2.49 31.66 8.83
C GLY A 107 -2.00 30.42 8.04
N ALA A 108 -1.02 29.69 8.55
CA ALA A 108 -0.64 28.38 8.01
C ALA A 108 -1.71 27.33 8.34
N ASP A 109 -1.94 26.38 7.44
CA ASP A 109 -2.81 25.23 7.72
C ASP A 109 -2.21 24.39 8.85
N VAL A 110 -3.00 24.16 9.89
CA VAL A 110 -2.60 23.36 11.05
C VAL A 110 -2.30 21.92 10.64
N ALA A 111 -2.99 21.40 9.61
CA ALA A 111 -2.74 20.06 9.07
C ALA A 111 -1.31 19.93 8.52
N ASP A 112 -0.89 20.86 7.65
CA ASP A 112 0.47 20.89 7.09
C ASP A 112 1.56 20.99 8.17
N LEU A 113 1.28 21.73 9.26
CA LEU A 113 2.21 21.89 10.38
C LEU A 113 2.39 20.57 11.15
N VAL A 114 1.29 19.86 11.40
CA VAL A 114 1.29 18.55 12.06
C VAL A 114 2.03 17.52 11.21
N ASP A 115 1.79 17.51 9.90
CA ASP A 115 2.48 16.60 8.97
C ASP A 115 3.99 16.84 8.95
N ARG A 116 4.43 18.12 8.94
CA ARG A 116 5.86 18.47 9.05
C ARG A 116 6.46 18.04 10.38
N ALA A 117 5.74 18.23 11.49
CA ALA A 117 6.19 17.80 12.80
C ALA A 117 6.33 16.26 12.89
N GLN A 118 5.43 15.52 12.26
CA GLN A 118 5.50 14.06 12.17
C GLN A 118 6.72 13.60 11.34
N ALA A 119 6.96 14.23 10.20
CA ALA A 119 8.13 13.93 9.35
C ALA A 119 9.46 14.15 10.10
N GLU A 120 9.59 15.25 10.85
CA GLU A 120 10.78 15.55 11.64
C GLU A 120 11.11 14.50 12.70
N ILE A 121 10.10 13.94 13.37
CA ILE A 121 10.28 12.87 14.35
C ILE A 121 10.60 11.54 13.66
N TYR A 122 10.01 11.30 12.50
CA TYR A 122 10.26 10.10 11.71
C TYR A 122 11.72 10.03 11.23
N ASP A 123 12.28 11.14 10.74
CA ASP A 123 13.66 11.22 10.24
C ASP A 123 14.73 10.91 11.30
N VAL A 124 14.43 11.13 12.58
CA VAL A 124 15.32 10.74 13.70
C VAL A 124 15.54 9.22 13.73
N THR A 125 14.56 8.44 13.26
CA THR A 125 14.57 6.97 13.29
C THR A 125 15.18 6.35 12.03
N GLN A 126 15.17 7.04 10.89
CA GLN A 126 15.39 6.44 9.57
C GLN A 126 16.86 6.37 9.08
N THR A 127 17.86 6.32 9.96
CA THR A 127 19.28 6.31 9.53
C THR A 127 19.84 4.91 9.20
N ARG A 128 19.01 3.86 9.13
CA ARG A 128 19.50 2.46 9.06
C ARG A 128 19.21 1.69 7.76
N SER A 129 19.01 2.36 6.63
CA SER A 129 19.04 1.66 5.34
C SER A 129 19.66 2.53 4.26
N SER A 130 20.96 2.37 4.03
CA SER A 130 21.55 2.68 2.73
C SER A 130 21.56 1.39 1.92
N GLU A 131 21.01 1.47 0.72
CA GLU A 131 20.92 0.42 -0.28
C GLU A 131 22.31 -0.17 -0.59
N ASP A 132 22.42 -1.50 -0.57
CA ASP A 132 23.64 -2.23 -0.92
C ASP A 132 23.82 -2.23 -2.45
N PHE A 133 24.97 -1.75 -2.94
CA PHE A 133 25.34 -1.89 -4.35
C PHE A 133 25.87 -3.30 -4.62
N THR A 134 25.25 -4.03 -5.55
CA THR A 134 25.70 -5.36 -6.02
C THR A 134 26.46 -5.24 -7.35
N VAL A 135 27.45 -6.10 -7.58
CA VAL A 135 28.22 -6.12 -8.84
C VAL A 135 27.34 -6.68 -9.97
N LEU A 136 27.29 -6.00 -11.13
CA LEU A 136 26.41 -6.38 -12.26
C LEU A 136 26.63 -7.83 -12.75
N GLU A 137 27.87 -8.33 -12.69
CA GLU A 137 28.21 -9.71 -13.06
C GLU A 137 27.53 -10.74 -12.16
N GLU A 138 27.35 -10.43 -10.87
CA GLU A 138 26.66 -11.29 -9.90
C GLU A 138 25.14 -11.29 -10.11
N LEU A 139 24.59 -10.23 -10.72
CA LEU A 139 23.17 -10.12 -11.08
C LEU A 139 22.86 -10.79 -12.43
N LEU A 140 23.82 -10.86 -13.34
CA LEU A 140 23.62 -11.42 -14.69
C LEU A 140 23.27 -12.91 -14.67
N GLN A 141 23.97 -13.71 -13.86
CA GLN A 141 23.74 -15.16 -13.81
C GLN A 141 22.33 -15.52 -13.31
N PRO A 142 21.86 -15.00 -12.15
CA PRO A 142 20.51 -15.26 -11.66
C PRO A 142 19.42 -14.76 -12.61
N THR A 143 19.62 -13.60 -13.26
CA THR A 143 18.65 -13.06 -14.23
C THR A 143 18.54 -13.94 -15.48
N MET A 144 19.65 -14.49 -15.97
CA MET A 144 19.62 -15.41 -17.12
C MET A 144 18.94 -16.74 -16.76
N ASP A 145 19.20 -17.27 -15.56
CA ASP A 145 18.52 -18.47 -15.06
C ASP A 145 17.00 -18.26 -14.94
N GLU A 146 16.57 -17.06 -14.53
CA GLU A 146 15.16 -16.68 -14.45
C GLU A 146 14.51 -16.59 -15.85
N ILE A 147 15.21 -16.03 -16.84
CA ILE A 147 14.77 -15.98 -18.24
C ILE A 147 14.61 -17.41 -18.83
N ASP A 148 15.57 -18.30 -18.57
CA ASP A 148 15.51 -19.69 -19.03
C ASP A 148 14.39 -20.49 -18.35
N ALA A 149 14.14 -20.23 -17.05
CA ALA A 149 13.00 -20.79 -16.32
C ALA A 149 11.65 -20.33 -16.91
N ILE A 150 11.54 -19.06 -17.30
CA ILE A 150 10.33 -18.50 -17.94
C ILE A 150 10.14 -19.12 -19.34
N ALA A 151 11.21 -19.26 -20.12
CA ALA A 151 11.16 -19.82 -21.46
C ALA A 151 10.77 -21.31 -21.45
N SER A 152 11.27 -22.09 -20.49
CA SER A 152 10.97 -23.52 -20.36
C SER A 152 9.54 -23.83 -19.90
N GLN A 153 8.85 -22.90 -19.26
CA GLN A 153 7.44 -23.04 -18.83
C GLN A 153 6.41 -22.47 -19.82
N GLY A 154 6.81 -22.18 -21.07
CA GLY A 154 5.90 -21.72 -22.12
C GLY A 154 5.88 -20.20 -22.33
N GLY A 155 6.90 -19.47 -21.86
CA GLY A 155 7.14 -18.08 -22.23
C GLY A 155 6.31 -17.04 -21.50
N ILE A 156 5.62 -17.42 -20.42
CA ILE A 156 4.74 -16.55 -19.64
C ILE A 156 5.30 -16.52 -18.22
N SER A 157 6.02 -15.45 -17.87
CA SER A 157 6.48 -15.22 -16.48
C SER A 157 5.25 -14.99 -15.61
N ARG A 158 4.76 -16.01 -14.92
CA ARG A 158 3.57 -15.85 -14.06
C ARG A 158 3.99 -15.19 -12.74
N GLY A 159 3.69 -13.91 -12.61
CA GLY A 159 3.58 -13.26 -11.31
C GLY A 159 2.44 -13.86 -10.50
N ILE A 160 2.22 -13.35 -9.31
CA ILE A 160 1.11 -13.75 -8.46
C ILE A 160 -0.21 -13.29 -9.11
N PRO A 161 -1.13 -14.19 -9.49
CA PRO A 161 -2.42 -13.81 -10.03
C PRO A 161 -3.17 -12.87 -9.07
N THR A 162 -3.79 -11.82 -9.59
CA THR A 162 -4.60 -10.85 -8.83
C THR A 162 -5.96 -11.40 -8.45
N GLY A 163 -6.43 -12.45 -9.15
CA GLY A 163 -7.78 -12.98 -9.02
C GLY A 163 -8.80 -12.30 -9.93
N PHE A 164 -8.38 -11.29 -10.70
CA PHE A 164 -9.14 -10.71 -11.80
C PHE A 164 -8.56 -11.20 -13.13
N THR A 165 -9.28 -12.07 -13.82
CA THR A 165 -8.77 -12.75 -15.03
C THR A 165 -8.27 -11.76 -16.08
N GLU A 166 -8.99 -10.66 -16.30
CA GLU A 166 -8.62 -9.63 -17.28
C GLU A 166 -7.35 -8.88 -16.91
N LEU A 167 -7.18 -8.58 -15.63
CA LEU A 167 -5.99 -7.91 -15.16
C LEU A 167 -4.78 -8.85 -15.28
N ASP A 168 -4.97 -10.12 -14.93
CA ASP A 168 -3.93 -11.15 -15.03
C ASP A 168 -3.52 -11.44 -16.48
N GLU A 169 -4.42 -11.32 -17.46
CA GLU A 169 -4.07 -11.45 -18.88
C GLU A 169 -3.18 -10.30 -19.37
N ILE A 170 -3.34 -9.10 -18.80
CA ILE A 170 -2.57 -7.91 -19.20
C ILE A 170 -1.26 -7.80 -18.42
N THR A 171 -1.31 -8.01 -17.10
CA THR A 171 -0.16 -7.82 -16.20
C THR A 171 0.64 -9.08 -16.00
N ASN A 172 0.09 -10.24 -16.39
CA ASN A 172 0.66 -11.56 -16.12
C ASN A 172 0.80 -11.87 -14.62
N GLY A 173 -0.06 -11.25 -13.80
CA GLY A 173 0.01 -11.28 -12.34
C GLY A 173 0.83 -10.12 -11.76
N LEU A 174 1.16 -10.22 -10.49
CA LEU A 174 1.92 -9.25 -9.69
C LEU A 174 3.33 -9.80 -9.48
N HIS A 175 4.36 -9.06 -9.91
CA HIS A 175 5.74 -9.54 -9.83
C HIS A 175 6.48 -8.99 -8.59
N PRO A 176 7.37 -9.79 -7.98
CA PRO A 176 8.27 -9.32 -6.93
C PRO A 176 9.10 -8.10 -7.38
N GLY A 177 9.35 -7.15 -6.47
CA GLY A 177 10.13 -5.93 -6.75
C GLY A 177 9.34 -4.79 -7.39
N GLN A 178 8.07 -5.00 -7.78
CA GLN A 178 7.22 -3.94 -8.30
C GLN A 178 6.50 -3.16 -7.19
N MET A 179 6.52 -1.82 -7.27
CA MET A 179 5.61 -0.96 -6.53
C MET A 179 4.35 -0.71 -7.37
N ILE A 180 3.24 -1.34 -6.97
CA ILE A 180 1.98 -1.28 -7.72
C ILE A 180 1.03 -0.31 -7.01
N ILE A 181 0.78 0.85 -7.62
CA ILE A 181 -0.08 1.90 -7.08
C ILE A 181 -1.46 1.81 -7.74
N VAL A 182 -2.50 1.59 -6.93
CA VAL A 182 -3.90 1.59 -7.39
C VAL A 182 -4.56 2.87 -6.89
N ALA A 183 -4.82 3.81 -7.79
CA ALA A 183 -5.51 5.05 -7.49
C ALA A 183 -6.90 5.05 -8.14
N ALA A 184 -7.94 5.25 -7.33
CA ALA A 184 -9.31 5.42 -7.80
C ALA A 184 -9.98 6.56 -7.04
N ARG A 185 -10.84 7.33 -7.73
CA ARG A 185 -11.73 8.26 -7.04
C ARG A 185 -12.85 7.46 -6.35
N PRO A 186 -13.31 7.85 -5.15
CA PRO A 186 -14.50 7.26 -4.54
C PRO A 186 -15.67 7.24 -5.53
N GLY A 187 -16.36 6.09 -5.65
CA GLY A 187 -17.52 5.93 -6.53
C GLY A 187 -17.25 5.52 -7.98
N VAL A 188 -16.01 5.23 -8.38
CA VAL A 188 -15.70 4.72 -9.73
C VAL A 188 -15.94 3.20 -9.80
N GLY A 189 -16.88 2.75 -10.66
CA GLY A 189 -17.04 1.34 -11.07
C GLY A 189 -18.09 0.51 -10.34
N LYS A 190 -19.15 1.14 -9.82
CA LYS A 190 -20.22 0.47 -9.04
C LYS A 190 -21.60 1.09 -9.28
N ALA A 191 -21.74 1.87 -10.34
CA ALA A 191 -22.90 2.72 -10.53
C ALA A 191 -24.05 1.89 -11.10
N LEU A 192 -25.19 1.96 -10.43
CA LEU A 192 -26.43 1.32 -10.84
C LEU A 192 -27.33 2.39 -11.47
N ALA A 193 -28.19 1.97 -12.41
CA ALA A 193 -29.19 2.86 -12.99
C ALA A 193 -30.11 3.42 -11.89
N LEU A 194 -30.54 4.66 -12.03
CA LEU A 194 -31.34 5.35 -11.00
C LEU A 194 -32.65 4.62 -10.66
N ASP A 195 -33.22 3.87 -11.60
CA ASP A 195 -34.44 3.09 -11.40
C ASP A 195 -34.20 1.73 -10.72
N THR A 196 -32.94 1.37 -10.44
CA THR A 196 -32.60 0.10 -9.80
C THR A 196 -33.28 0.02 -8.43
N PRO A 197 -34.13 -0.98 -8.16
CA PRO A 197 -34.85 -1.07 -6.91
C PRO A 197 -33.91 -1.52 -5.78
N LEU A 198 -33.99 -0.86 -4.64
CA LEU A 198 -33.22 -1.14 -3.44
C LEU A 198 -34.18 -1.51 -2.29
N PRO A 199 -34.02 -2.67 -1.64
CA PRO A 199 -34.84 -3.06 -0.50
C PRO A 199 -34.51 -2.21 0.73
N THR A 200 -35.56 -1.79 1.43
CA THR A 200 -35.47 -1.06 2.71
C THR A 200 -36.25 -1.85 3.79
N PRO A 201 -36.03 -1.57 5.09
CA PRO A 201 -36.80 -2.22 6.16
C PRO A 201 -38.32 -2.05 6.03
N GLY A 202 -38.75 -0.95 5.42
CA GLY A 202 -40.17 -0.60 5.22
C GLY A 202 -40.74 -0.91 3.84
N GLY A 203 -39.95 -1.48 2.91
CA GLY A 203 -40.39 -1.73 1.53
C GLY A 203 -39.27 -1.64 0.51
N TRP A 204 -39.44 -0.79 -0.50
CA TRP A 204 -38.47 -0.60 -1.59
C TRP A 204 -38.30 0.89 -1.88
N THR A 205 -37.08 1.30 -2.18
CA THR A 205 -36.72 2.59 -2.77
C THR A 205 -36.02 2.35 -4.11
N THR A 206 -35.55 3.41 -4.77
CA THR A 206 -34.74 3.32 -5.99
C THR A 206 -33.36 3.94 -5.76
N MET A 207 -32.39 3.61 -6.62
CA MET A 207 -31.06 4.22 -6.59
C MET A 207 -31.10 5.74 -6.84
N GLY A 208 -32.13 6.24 -7.52
CA GLY A 208 -32.39 7.66 -7.72
C GLY A 208 -32.88 8.36 -6.46
N ASP A 209 -33.82 7.72 -5.74
CA ASP A 209 -34.53 8.33 -4.62
C ASP A 209 -33.82 8.15 -3.26
N VAL A 210 -32.96 7.13 -3.13
CA VAL A 210 -32.20 6.88 -1.90
C VAL A 210 -31.33 8.08 -1.55
N SER A 211 -31.29 8.46 -0.28
CA SER A 211 -30.57 9.63 0.25
C SER A 211 -29.67 9.24 1.42
N VAL A 212 -28.65 10.07 1.70
CA VAL A 212 -27.81 9.90 2.89
C VAL A 212 -28.69 10.00 4.14
N GLY A 213 -28.58 9.00 5.01
CA GLY A 213 -29.42 8.84 6.20
C GLY A 213 -30.53 7.79 6.06
N ASP A 214 -30.87 7.36 4.85
CA ASP A 214 -31.86 6.30 4.62
C ASP A 214 -31.31 4.92 5.00
N GLU A 215 -32.22 3.97 5.25
CA GLU A 215 -31.86 2.58 5.58
C GLU A 215 -32.11 1.64 4.40
N LEU A 216 -31.08 0.89 4.03
CA LEU A 216 -31.13 -0.22 3.08
C LEU A 216 -30.99 -1.56 3.82
N ILE A 217 -31.19 -2.66 3.10
CA ILE A 217 -30.93 -4.00 3.63
C ILE A 217 -29.52 -4.47 3.23
N ASP A 218 -28.73 -4.90 4.21
CA ASP A 218 -27.40 -5.47 4.02
C ASP A 218 -27.45 -6.91 3.47
N ALA A 219 -26.29 -7.46 3.13
CA ALA A 219 -26.17 -8.84 2.64
C ALA A 219 -26.70 -9.92 3.60
N ASN A 220 -26.85 -9.61 4.90
CA ASN A 220 -27.36 -10.51 5.93
C ASN A 220 -28.87 -10.31 6.20
N GLY A 221 -29.54 -9.44 5.45
CA GLY A 221 -30.94 -9.11 5.67
C GLY A 221 -31.20 -8.12 6.81
N GLN A 222 -30.17 -7.46 7.34
CA GLN A 222 -30.25 -6.46 8.41
C GLN A 222 -30.31 -5.02 7.87
N PRO A 223 -30.97 -4.08 8.55
CA PRO A 223 -30.91 -2.67 8.21
C PRO A 223 -29.48 -2.10 8.28
N THR A 224 -29.10 -1.29 7.31
CA THR A 224 -27.84 -0.52 7.26
C THR A 224 -28.10 0.88 6.72
N ARG A 225 -27.39 1.89 7.24
CA ARG A 225 -27.61 3.28 6.89
C ARG A 225 -26.74 3.71 5.71
N VAL A 226 -27.31 4.46 4.79
CA VAL A 226 -26.57 5.13 3.71
C VAL A 226 -25.80 6.31 4.30
N VAL A 227 -24.48 6.31 4.16
CA VAL A 227 -23.59 7.37 4.68
C VAL A 227 -23.04 8.28 3.60
N ALA A 228 -23.01 7.83 2.35
CA ALA A 228 -22.62 8.68 1.23
C ALA A 228 -23.37 8.31 -0.05
N ALA A 229 -23.48 9.30 -0.94
CA ALA A 229 -24.12 9.20 -2.23
C ALA A 229 -23.33 10.01 -3.24
N THR A 230 -22.98 9.42 -4.38
CA THR A 230 -22.31 10.17 -5.45
C THR A 230 -23.30 11.07 -6.19
N PRO A 231 -22.84 12.15 -6.83
CA PRO A 231 -23.62 12.81 -7.88
C PRO A 231 -24.03 11.81 -8.96
N VAL A 232 -25.13 12.11 -9.65
CA VAL A 232 -25.57 11.33 -10.82
C VAL A 232 -24.50 11.44 -11.90
N MET A 233 -24.11 10.31 -12.47
CA MET A 233 -23.11 10.22 -13.52
C MET A 233 -23.82 9.97 -14.86
N GLU A 234 -23.52 10.80 -15.84
CA GLU A 234 -24.08 10.74 -17.19
C GLU A 234 -23.01 10.24 -18.19
N GLU A 235 -23.43 9.79 -19.38
CA GLU A 235 -22.56 9.37 -20.49
C GLU A 235 -21.64 8.15 -20.23
N ARG A 236 -21.98 7.29 -19.27
CA ARG A 236 -21.24 6.04 -19.01
C ARG A 236 -21.75 4.90 -19.90
N PRO A 237 -20.88 4.04 -20.46
CA PRO A 237 -21.35 2.88 -21.21
C PRO A 237 -22.14 1.96 -20.26
N CYS A 238 -23.42 1.74 -20.57
CA CYS A 238 -24.34 0.95 -19.75
C CYS A 238 -24.70 -0.36 -20.46
N TYR A 239 -24.99 -1.37 -19.65
CA TYR A 239 -25.41 -2.68 -20.11
C TYR A 239 -26.64 -3.10 -19.32
N GLU A 240 -27.56 -3.76 -20.02
CA GLU A 240 -28.70 -4.42 -19.44
C GLU A 240 -28.38 -5.91 -19.31
N ILE A 241 -28.54 -6.43 -18.09
CA ILE A 241 -28.22 -7.80 -17.72
C ILE A 241 -29.52 -8.50 -17.34
N ASP A 242 -29.89 -9.50 -18.14
CA ASP A 242 -31.04 -10.35 -17.86
C ASP A 242 -30.59 -11.59 -17.09
N LEU A 243 -31.31 -11.87 -16.01
CA LEU A 243 -31.04 -12.97 -15.09
C LEU A 243 -32.07 -14.10 -15.27
N SER A 244 -31.66 -15.34 -14.99
CA SER A 244 -32.50 -16.54 -15.17
C SER A 244 -33.75 -16.58 -14.30
N ASP A 245 -33.87 -15.71 -13.30
CA ASP A 245 -35.06 -15.56 -12.46
C ASP A 245 -36.04 -14.50 -12.99
N GLY A 246 -35.75 -13.92 -14.16
CA GLY A 246 -36.56 -12.90 -14.82
C GLY A 246 -36.26 -11.47 -14.38
N THR A 247 -35.25 -11.25 -13.53
CA THR A 247 -34.79 -9.91 -13.16
C THR A 247 -33.90 -9.33 -14.22
N THR A 248 -34.11 -8.04 -14.50
CA THR A 248 -33.24 -7.24 -15.38
C THR A 248 -32.59 -6.15 -14.53
N ILE A 249 -31.26 -6.01 -14.66
CA ILE A 249 -30.48 -4.97 -13.99
C ILE A 249 -29.74 -4.16 -15.05
N VAL A 250 -29.74 -2.84 -14.94
CA VAL A 250 -28.92 -1.96 -15.77
C VAL A 250 -27.76 -1.43 -14.94
N ALA A 251 -26.54 -1.70 -15.40
CA ALA A 251 -25.31 -1.34 -14.70
C ALA A 251 -24.27 -0.74 -15.64
N ASP A 252 -23.37 0.07 -15.09
CA ASP A 252 -22.25 0.60 -15.84
C ASP A 252 -21.27 -0.52 -16.26
N ALA A 253 -20.53 -0.29 -17.35
CA ALA A 253 -19.59 -1.24 -17.94
C ALA A 253 -18.58 -1.82 -16.94
N SER A 254 -18.17 -1.01 -15.95
CA SER A 254 -17.16 -1.37 -14.96
C SER A 254 -17.76 -1.92 -13.66
N HIS A 255 -19.09 -2.04 -13.56
CA HIS A 255 -19.75 -2.61 -12.39
C HIS A 255 -19.30 -4.06 -12.18
N GLN A 256 -18.97 -4.41 -10.93
CA GLN A 256 -18.32 -5.67 -10.58
C GLN A 256 -19.33 -6.70 -10.06
N TRP A 257 -19.23 -7.92 -10.58
CA TRP A 257 -20.13 -9.02 -10.26
C TRP A 257 -19.36 -10.21 -9.69
N PRO A 258 -19.76 -10.76 -8.53
CA PRO A 258 -19.17 -11.99 -8.01
C PRO A 258 -19.70 -13.20 -8.78
N THR A 259 -18.79 -13.92 -9.47
CA THR A 259 -19.12 -15.14 -10.22
C THR A 259 -18.30 -16.34 -9.76
N GLY A 260 -18.70 -17.53 -10.18
CA GLY A 260 -17.96 -18.78 -9.89
C GLY A 260 -16.50 -18.81 -10.38
N ARG A 261 -16.09 -17.90 -11.28
CA ARG A 261 -14.70 -17.74 -11.74
C ARG A 261 -13.95 -16.56 -11.14
N GLY A 262 -14.58 -15.82 -10.21
CA GLY A 262 -14.02 -14.61 -9.61
C GLY A 262 -14.89 -13.37 -9.85
N ILE A 263 -14.33 -12.21 -9.56
CA ILE A 263 -15.01 -10.92 -9.78
C ILE A 263 -14.76 -10.50 -11.23
N VAL A 264 -15.84 -10.19 -11.95
CA VAL A 264 -15.81 -9.79 -13.36
C VAL A 264 -16.61 -8.50 -13.56
N THR A 265 -16.34 -7.77 -14.64
CA THR A 265 -17.06 -6.52 -14.95
C THR A 265 -18.27 -6.77 -15.82
N THR A 266 -19.24 -5.86 -15.82
CA THR A 266 -20.45 -5.97 -16.67
C THR A 266 -20.12 -6.16 -18.14
N ALA A 267 -19.10 -5.46 -18.65
CA ALA A 267 -18.70 -5.54 -20.05
C ALA A 267 -18.19 -6.92 -20.48
N THR A 268 -17.84 -7.80 -19.54
CA THR A 268 -17.20 -9.09 -19.80
C THR A 268 -17.97 -10.28 -19.23
N LEU A 269 -19.16 -10.03 -18.69
CA LEU A 269 -20.11 -11.07 -18.31
C LEU A 269 -20.42 -11.96 -19.52
N ARG A 270 -20.44 -13.28 -19.27
CA ARG A 270 -20.70 -14.29 -20.29
C ARG A 270 -22.09 -14.89 -20.08
N PRO A 271 -23.08 -14.53 -20.92
CA PRO A 271 -24.40 -15.16 -20.92
C PRO A 271 -24.29 -16.69 -21.01
N GLY A 272 -25.06 -17.39 -20.19
CA GLY A 272 -25.12 -18.86 -20.13
C GLY A 272 -23.96 -19.54 -19.40
N ALA A 273 -22.84 -18.84 -19.16
CA ALA A 273 -21.66 -19.38 -18.48
C ALA A 273 -21.46 -18.80 -17.08
N ASP A 274 -21.59 -17.49 -16.93
CA ASP A 274 -21.41 -16.83 -15.64
C ASP A 274 -22.68 -16.94 -14.77
N ARG A 275 -22.49 -17.33 -13.50
CA ARG A 275 -23.54 -17.40 -12.48
C ARG A 275 -23.20 -16.44 -11.36
N LEU A 276 -24.19 -15.63 -10.96
CA LEU A 276 -24.10 -14.78 -9.79
C LEU A 276 -24.27 -15.64 -8.55
N GLU A 277 -23.25 -15.66 -7.71
CA GLU A 277 -23.30 -16.37 -6.43
C GLU A 277 -24.09 -15.52 -5.43
N PRO A 278 -25.03 -16.12 -4.66
CA PRO A 278 -25.84 -15.38 -3.70
C PRO A 278 -25.01 -14.87 -2.51
N ALA A 279 -25.54 -13.84 -1.84
CA ALA A 279 -25.02 -13.36 -0.56
C ALA A 279 -25.01 -14.49 0.47
N LEU A 280 -23.97 -14.53 1.31
CA LEU A 280 -23.85 -15.51 2.40
C LEU A 280 -25.04 -15.39 3.37
N THR A 281 -25.86 -16.44 3.47
CA THR A 281 -26.94 -16.55 4.45
C THR A 281 -26.39 -16.82 5.84
N ALA A 282 -26.82 -16.06 6.85
CA ALA A 282 -26.71 -16.49 8.23
C ALA A 282 -27.95 -16.11 9.05
N GLY A 283 -28.69 -17.13 9.48
CA GLY A 283 -29.69 -17.01 10.53
C GLY A 283 -31.12 -16.74 10.06
N GLY A 284 -31.83 -17.81 9.69
CA GLY A 284 -33.20 -18.00 10.17
C GLY A 284 -34.29 -17.01 9.74
N LEU A 285 -34.31 -16.55 8.49
CA LEU A 285 -35.55 -16.33 7.73
C LEU A 285 -35.19 -16.37 6.25
N ALA A 286 -35.77 -17.32 5.52
CA ALA A 286 -35.36 -17.67 4.17
C ALA A 286 -35.79 -16.58 3.15
N VAL A 287 -34.83 -15.82 2.64
CA VAL A 287 -34.89 -15.37 1.24
C VAL A 287 -33.92 -16.25 0.46
N LEU A 288 -34.48 -17.24 -0.23
CA LEU A 288 -33.76 -18.17 -1.10
C LEU A 288 -33.35 -17.45 -2.39
N THR A 289 -32.21 -16.77 -2.42
CA THR A 289 -31.60 -16.43 -3.71
C THR A 289 -30.80 -17.64 -4.17
N ARG A 290 -31.41 -18.43 -5.07
CA ARG A 290 -30.70 -19.48 -5.81
C ARG A 290 -29.59 -18.81 -6.65
N PRO A 291 -28.46 -19.47 -6.92
CA PRO A 291 -27.48 -18.95 -7.88
C PRO A 291 -28.20 -18.61 -9.19
N VAL A 292 -28.13 -17.34 -9.59
CA VAL A 292 -28.86 -16.85 -10.76
C VAL A 292 -27.91 -16.85 -11.94
N THR A 293 -28.29 -17.52 -13.01
CA THR A 293 -27.47 -17.56 -14.23
C THR A 293 -27.75 -16.31 -15.04
N ILE A 294 -26.70 -15.69 -15.58
CA ILE A 294 -26.87 -14.57 -16.50
C ILE A 294 -27.34 -15.14 -17.83
N THR A 295 -28.51 -14.71 -18.31
CA THR A 295 -29.11 -15.22 -19.55
C THR A 295 -28.82 -14.35 -20.76
N ASP A 296 -28.69 -13.03 -20.58
CA ASP A 296 -28.33 -12.10 -21.63
C ASP A 296 -27.57 -10.88 -21.06
N VAL A 297 -26.69 -10.29 -21.87
CA VAL A 297 -25.95 -9.07 -21.55
C VAL A 297 -25.88 -8.23 -22.81
N ARG A 298 -26.61 -7.11 -22.85
CA ARG A 298 -26.69 -6.23 -24.02
C ARG A 298 -26.30 -4.81 -23.68
N ARG A 299 -25.50 -4.19 -24.56
CA ARG A 299 -25.18 -2.77 -24.44
C ARG A 299 -26.43 -1.95 -24.73
N VAL A 300 -26.71 -0.98 -23.87
CA VAL A 300 -27.85 -0.05 -24.01
C VAL A 300 -27.34 1.39 -24.15
N GLU A 301 -28.24 2.30 -24.50
CA GLU A 301 -27.96 3.73 -24.43
C GLU A 301 -27.54 4.10 -23.00
N SER A 302 -26.60 5.04 -22.87
CA SER A 302 -26.13 5.46 -21.55
C SER A 302 -27.32 5.98 -20.74
N VAL A 303 -27.58 5.36 -19.59
CA VAL A 303 -28.56 5.85 -18.64
C VAL A 303 -27.84 6.57 -17.49
N PRO A 304 -28.50 7.52 -16.80
CA PRO A 304 -27.95 8.10 -15.59
C PRO A 304 -27.72 7.00 -14.53
N VAL A 305 -26.53 6.97 -13.96
CA VAL A 305 -26.15 5.97 -12.95
C VAL A 305 -25.59 6.63 -11.70
N ARG A 306 -25.72 5.98 -10.55
CA ARG A 306 -25.27 6.51 -9.26
C ARG A 306 -24.76 5.39 -8.33
N CYS A 307 -23.90 5.76 -7.38
CA CYS A 307 -23.41 4.89 -6.32
C CYS A 307 -23.84 5.41 -4.94
N VAL A 308 -24.01 4.49 -3.99
CA VAL A 308 -24.20 4.79 -2.57
C VAL A 308 -23.25 3.96 -1.70
N GLU A 309 -22.96 4.47 -0.51
CA GLU A 309 -22.14 3.82 0.51
C GLU A 309 -22.96 3.63 1.79
N VAL A 310 -22.75 2.50 2.46
CA VAL A 310 -23.47 2.09 3.67
C VAL A 310 -22.52 1.88 4.85
N ASP A 311 -23.05 2.04 6.08
CA ASP A 311 -22.28 2.07 7.34
C ASP A 311 -21.97 0.70 7.96
N ASN A 312 -22.44 -0.40 7.39
CA ASN A 312 -22.17 -1.71 7.95
C ASN A 312 -20.71 -2.15 7.71
N PRO A 313 -20.11 -2.98 8.60
CA PRO A 313 -18.71 -3.40 8.48
C PRO A 313 -18.34 -4.12 7.17
N ALA A 314 -19.33 -4.72 6.51
CA ALA A 314 -19.15 -5.40 5.22
C ALA A 314 -19.23 -4.43 4.02
N HIS A 315 -19.79 -3.22 4.21
CA HIS A 315 -20.14 -2.25 3.15
C HIS A 315 -20.86 -2.89 1.97
N LEU A 316 -21.73 -3.87 2.29
CA LEU A 316 -22.57 -4.56 1.33
C LEU A 316 -24.03 -4.12 1.52
N TYR A 317 -24.75 -4.00 0.42
CA TYR A 317 -26.20 -3.83 0.42
C TYR A 317 -26.82 -4.62 -0.73
N LEU A 318 -28.08 -5.01 -0.56
CA LEU A 318 -28.84 -5.74 -1.58
C LEU A 318 -29.36 -4.76 -2.64
N ALA A 319 -29.32 -5.16 -3.90
CA ALA A 319 -29.83 -4.39 -5.03
C ALA A 319 -30.62 -5.28 -6.00
N GLY A 320 -31.60 -4.69 -6.67
CA GLY A 320 -32.48 -5.40 -7.59
C GLY A 320 -33.55 -6.24 -6.86
N ARG A 321 -34.56 -6.67 -7.61
CA ARG A 321 -35.64 -7.53 -7.07
C ARG A 321 -35.14 -8.90 -6.64
N SER A 322 -34.06 -9.37 -7.26
CA SER A 322 -33.35 -10.60 -6.89
C SER A 322 -32.46 -10.46 -5.66
N MET A 323 -32.43 -9.29 -5.00
CA MET A 323 -31.63 -9.08 -3.79
C MET A 323 -30.16 -9.49 -3.99
N VAL A 324 -29.55 -8.98 -5.06
CA VAL A 324 -28.15 -9.25 -5.37
C VAL A 324 -27.29 -8.43 -4.42
N PRO A 325 -26.36 -9.03 -3.64
CA PRO A 325 -25.43 -8.27 -2.83
C PRO A 325 -24.48 -7.46 -3.73
N THR A 326 -24.33 -6.18 -3.43
CA THR A 326 -23.41 -5.26 -4.11
C THR A 326 -22.45 -4.65 -3.09
N HIS A 327 -21.19 -4.43 -3.48
CA HIS A 327 -20.11 -4.00 -2.57
C HIS A 327 -19.54 -2.64 -2.91
N ASN A 328 -18.87 -2.04 -1.93
CA ASN A 328 -17.87 -1.01 -2.18
C ASN A 328 -16.52 -1.62 -2.61
N SER A 329 -15.94 -1.14 -3.71
CA SER A 329 -14.71 -1.64 -4.35
C SER A 329 -13.58 -1.87 -3.35
N THR A 330 -13.26 -3.13 -3.07
CA THR A 330 -12.14 -3.55 -2.22
C THR A 330 -11.02 -4.20 -3.04
N ILE A 331 -10.66 -3.59 -4.17
CA ILE A 331 -9.65 -4.14 -5.10
C ILE A 331 -8.32 -4.48 -4.40
N GLY A 332 -7.90 -3.66 -3.44
CA GLY A 332 -6.68 -3.91 -2.65
C GLY A 332 -6.77 -5.14 -1.74
N LEU A 333 -7.95 -5.44 -1.18
CA LEU A 333 -8.15 -6.64 -0.36
C LEU A 333 -8.22 -7.91 -1.22
N ASP A 334 -8.76 -7.82 -2.44
CA ASP A 334 -8.79 -8.95 -3.37
C ASP A 334 -7.37 -9.34 -3.83
N PHE A 335 -6.52 -8.36 -4.14
CA PHE A 335 -5.11 -8.61 -4.44
C PHE A 335 -4.40 -9.25 -3.25
N MET A 336 -4.57 -8.68 -2.05
CA MET A 336 -3.99 -9.20 -0.83
C MET A 336 -4.42 -10.65 -0.54
N ARG A 337 -5.70 -10.97 -0.76
CA ARG A 337 -6.21 -12.34 -0.64
C ARG A 337 -5.56 -13.26 -1.67
N SER A 338 -5.46 -12.84 -2.93
CA SER A 338 -4.80 -13.68 -3.93
C SER A 338 -3.35 -13.96 -3.52
N CYS A 339 -2.60 -12.93 -3.12
CA CYS A 339 -1.21 -13.05 -2.68
C CYS A 339 -1.05 -13.92 -1.43
N SER A 340 -1.67 -13.56 -0.31
CA SER A 340 -1.39 -14.19 0.98
C SER A 340 -2.15 -15.48 1.23
N ILE A 341 -3.34 -15.62 0.66
CA ILE A 341 -4.21 -16.74 0.94
C ILE A 341 -4.08 -17.81 -0.15
N LYS A 342 -4.26 -17.44 -1.42
CA LYS A 342 -4.20 -18.42 -2.52
C LYS A 342 -2.78 -18.82 -2.87
N HIS A 343 -1.84 -17.87 -2.84
CA HIS A 343 -0.46 -18.08 -3.28
C HIS A 343 0.56 -18.11 -2.13
N GLN A 344 0.09 -18.01 -0.89
CA GLN A 344 0.90 -18.11 0.35
C GLN A 344 2.11 -17.16 0.40
N GLN A 345 1.98 -15.98 -0.20
CA GLN A 345 3.03 -14.95 -0.20
C GLN A 345 2.80 -13.92 0.91
N ALA A 346 3.87 -13.48 1.57
CA ALA A 346 3.77 -12.40 2.54
C ALA A 346 3.30 -11.12 1.82
N SER A 347 2.20 -10.51 2.30
CA SER A 347 1.72 -9.24 1.77
C SER A 347 1.37 -8.28 2.90
N VAL A 348 1.53 -6.98 2.63
CA VAL A 348 1.31 -5.90 3.60
C VAL A 348 0.34 -4.90 2.96
N ILE A 349 -0.67 -4.48 3.73
CA ILE A 349 -1.65 -3.48 3.32
C ILE A 349 -1.54 -2.30 4.26
N PHE A 350 -1.45 -1.12 3.68
CA PHE A 350 -1.58 0.14 4.38
C PHE A 350 -2.93 0.71 3.98
N SER A 351 -3.84 0.84 4.94
CA SER A 351 -5.14 1.45 4.72
C SER A 351 -5.26 2.73 5.52
N LEU A 352 -5.71 3.79 4.86
CA LEU A 352 -6.05 5.08 5.46
C LEU A 352 -7.55 5.17 5.79
N GLU A 353 -8.36 4.26 5.23
CA GLU A 353 -9.82 4.24 5.39
C GLU A 353 -10.31 3.15 6.34
N MET A 354 -9.59 2.03 6.48
CA MET A 354 -10.04 0.85 7.23
C MET A 354 -9.09 0.50 8.38
N SER A 355 -9.66 0.12 9.51
CA SER A 355 -8.91 -0.37 10.67
C SER A 355 -8.30 -1.76 10.43
N LYS A 356 -7.23 -2.08 11.16
CA LYS A 356 -6.60 -3.41 11.15
C LYS A 356 -7.61 -4.55 11.36
N THR A 357 -8.58 -4.36 12.26
CA THR A 357 -9.59 -5.37 12.58
C THR A 357 -10.55 -5.60 11.41
N GLU A 358 -10.98 -4.54 10.71
CA GLU A 358 -11.83 -4.65 9.53
C GLU A 358 -11.11 -5.34 8.36
N ILE A 359 -9.84 -5.02 8.15
CA ILE A 359 -9.00 -5.65 7.12
C ILE A 359 -8.85 -7.15 7.38
N VAL A 360 -8.52 -7.53 8.62
CA VAL A 360 -8.36 -8.93 9.01
C VAL A 360 -9.68 -9.69 8.90
N MET A 361 -10.79 -9.10 9.35
CA MET A 361 -12.10 -9.72 9.19
C MET A 361 -12.48 -9.91 7.72
N ARG A 362 -12.26 -8.92 6.84
CA ARG A 362 -12.57 -9.07 5.40
C ARG A 362 -11.69 -10.12 4.71
N LEU A 363 -10.42 -10.23 5.08
CA LEU A 363 -9.53 -11.29 4.57
C LEU A 363 -10.02 -12.68 4.98
N LEU A 364 -10.36 -12.85 6.26
CA LEU A 364 -10.79 -14.15 6.80
C LEU A 364 -12.20 -14.52 6.33
N SER A 365 -13.15 -13.58 6.28
CA SER A 365 -14.51 -13.81 5.80
C SER A 365 -14.58 -14.14 4.31
N ALA A 366 -13.64 -13.64 3.50
CA ALA A 366 -13.58 -13.92 2.07
C ALA A 366 -12.96 -15.28 1.71
N GLU A 367 -12.36 -15.98 2.68
CA GLU A 367 -11.70 -17.29 2.51
C GLU A 367 -12.43 -18.39 3.29
N ALA A 368 -12.87 -18.10 4.51
CA ALA A 368 -13.63 -19.04 5.31
C ALA A 368 -15.07 -19.06 4.82
N LYS A 369 -15.47 -20.14 4.14
CA LYS A 369 -16.89 -20.51 3.97
C LYS A 369 -17.60 -20.81 5.32
N ILE A 370 -17.08 -20.32 6.46
CA ILE A 370 -17.57 -20.52 7.84
C ILE A 370 -17.20 -19.28 8.69
N LYS A 371 -18.18 -18.79 9.46
CA LYS A 371 -18.19 -17.54 10.25
C LYS A 371 -17.20 -17.47 11.43
N LEU A 372 -16.82 -16.21 11.76
CA LEU A 372 -16.74 -15.72 13.14
C LEU A 372 -18.09 -15.08 13.52
#